data_AF-A0A3B9W5R1-F1
#
_entry.id   AF-A0A3B9W5R1-F1
#
_cell.length_a   1.000
_cell.length_b   1.000
_cell.length_c   1.000
_cell.angle_alpha   90.00
_cell.angle_beta   90.00
_cell.angle_gamma   90.00
#
_symmetry.space_group_name_H-M   'P 1'
#
loop_
_entity.id
_entity.type
_entity.pdbx_description
1 polymer ?
#
loop_
_entity_poly.entity_id
_entity_poly.type
_entity_poly.pdbx_seq_one_letter_code
_entity_poly.pdbx_strand_id
1 'polypeptide(L)'
;MTPNPKTAMHRALGISKEIEDAAWFVLGPGLQGKPSALDGTTLTWTAEAAAELLERLDRGAADAKAPMMTNLRQNLEDASREAKQLAVEFLFLQSLPLAHEVKSLKVKRARVAEAASWLETPLETPLELPEELYKGMTDHGVIRDRTAEFNWTIWDHLKWLCRFVQHVDQQVPAAITKALKDPLKFHELAAGTPGDQPAIRRSIEYLAWPSYFEPVVADVERQEIRDAFASLVGGANGDSDEDITADIHRIRLHLDEQAGQRIDWYARQLVSQWRKVGDPGRRAWLLRTHSDNAELLTAWQEEEKATLDVEHLRQLDPGVTAGLVQHAVDEDYKHLGYVEREDTKTAVFAFLTVMKPGDLVLYQHAGTVRLGVVLGEPEHNEDNRRLRRKVRWLDDDGHATADLPRHVQRQLATSGIVVDVTKVVQALQALVPAEAEPEDDDAAAPAAVVPPAQEGFRPLSRDFADSLHMDLEPLQEIAELLEENRQLVLYGPPGTGKTYLAKHLAAELAQDSTDERVKLVQFHPSYAYEDFFEGYRPDKTDEGQVSFKLVAGPLRRLAEEAAKPGNENKPYFLIIDEMNRAN
;
A
#
# COMPACT_ATOMS: atom_id res chain seq x y z
N MET A 1 1.75 33.03 7.33
CA MET A 1 2.99 33.83 7.49
C MET A 1 4.02 33.29 6.52
N THR A 2 4.41 34.06 5.51
CA THR A 2 5.59 33.76 4.68
C THR A 2 6.84 33.80 5.56
N PRO A 3 7.78 32.84 5.45
CA PRO A 3 8.99 32.84 6.27
C PRO A 3 9.82 34.11 6.01
N ASN A 4 10.28 34.74 7.08
CA ASN A 4 11.13 35.92 7.06
C ASN A 4 12.48 35.56 6.39
N PRO A 5 12.91 36.22 5.29
CA PRO A 5 14.07 35.81 4.48
C PRO A 5 15.45 36.07 5.13
N LYS A 6 15.53 36.18 6.47
CA LYS A 6 16.75 36.56 7.21
C LYS A 6 17.12 35.68 8.39
N THR A 7 16.44 34.55 8.60
CA THR A 7 16.88 33.57 9.60
C THR A 7 17.66 32.49 8.86
N ALA A 8 18.96 32.35 9.15
CA ALA A 8 19.74 31.25 8.60
C ALA A 8 19.07 29.93 9.00
N MET A 9 18.66 29.13 8.01
CA MET A 9 18.06 27.83 8.28
C MET A 9 19.17 26.85 8.65
N HIS A 10 19.08 26.24 9.82
CA HIS A 10 20.02 25.22 10.25
C HIS A 10 19.45 23.84 9.94
N ARG A 11 20.29 22.92 9.44
CA ARG A 11 19.93 21.52 9.31
C ARG A 11 19.51 21.02 10.70
N ALA A 12 18.24 20.65 10.84
CA ALA A 12 17.67 20.09 12.05
C ALA A 12 17.09 18.71 11.72
N LEU A 13 16.96 17.88 12.76
CA LEU A 13 16.43 16.53 12.61
C LEU A 13 14.91 16.58 12.34
N GLY A 14 14.43 15.65 11.54
CA GLY A 14 13.03 15.41 11.22
C GLY A 14 12.45 14.27 12.07
N ILE A 15 11.98 13.21 11.43
CA ILE A 15 11.19 12.15 12.05
C ILE A 15 12.08 11.08 12.71
N SER A 16 13.21 10.73 12.10
CA SER A 16 14.08 9.66 12.58
C SER A 16 15.53 10.09 12.59
N LYS A 17 16.02 10.41 13.80
CA LYS A 17 17.39 10.83 14.03
C LYS A 17 18.40 9.80 13.51
N GLU A 18 18.14 8.51 13.70
CA GLU A 18 19.03 7.43 13.31
C GLU A 18 19.21 7.36 11.79
N ILE A 19 18.11 7.44 11.03
CA ILE A 19 18.15 7.48 9.57
C ILE A 19 18.87 8.74 9.08
N GLU A 20 18.56 9.89 9.67
CA GLU A 20 19.06 11.19 9.21
C GLU A 20 20.54 11.42 9.55
N ASP A 21 21.01 10.90 10.69
CA ASP A 21 22.43 10.92 11.05
C ASP A 21 23.23 9.99 10.16
N ALA A 22 22.74 8.77 9.92
CA ALA A 22 23.41 7.81 9.05
C ALA A 22 23.46 8.27 7.60
N ALA A 23 22.41 8.95 7.13
CA ALA A 23 22.42 9.59 5.81
C ALA A 23 23.46 10.70 5.74
N TRP A 24 23.53 11.57 6.76
CA TRP A 24 24.50 12.66 6.80
C TRP A 24 25.95 12.18 6.93
N PHE A 25 26.15 11.04 7.58
CA PHE A 25 27.46 10.38 7.67
C PHE A 25 28.05 10.11 6.28
N VAL A 26 27.22 9.81 5.27
CA VAL A 26 27.63 9.63 3.87
C VAL A 26 27.54 10.93 3.07
N LEU A 27 26.38 11.62 3.10
CA LEU A 27 26.13 12.82 2.30
C LEU A 27 27.05 13.98 2.69
N GLY A 28 27.32 14.18 3.98
CA GLY A 28 28.07 15.33 4.47
C GLY A 28 29.51 15.39 3.92
N PRO A 29 30.33 14.35 4.10
CA PRO A 29 31.66 14.27 3.50
C PRO A 29 31.62 14.30 1.97
N GLY A 30 30.70 13.56 1.35
CA GLY A 30 30.57 13.47 -0.11
C GLY A 30 30.28 14.83 -0.76
N LEU A 31 29.28 15.56 -0.27
CA LEU A 31 28.94 16.91 -0.74
C LEU A 31 30.09 17.92 -0.53
N GLN A 32 31.00 17.66 0.40
CA GLN A 32 32.15 18.53 0.70
C GLN A 32 33.43 18.12 -0.05
N GLY A 33 33.38 17.08 -0.90
CA GLY A 33 34.56 16.56 -1.60
C GLY A 33 35.60 15.94 -0.64
N LYS A 34 35.16 15.46 0.53
CA LYS A 34 36.02 14.79 1.51
C LYS A 34 36.09 13.29 1.22
N PRO A 35 37.10 12.59 1.75
CA PRO A 35 37.13 11.13 1.72
C PRO A 35 35.85 10.52 2.29
N SER A 36 35.45 9.40 1.69
CA SER A 36 34.30 8.60 2.07
C SER A 36 34.34 8.25 3.55
N ALA A 37 33.19 8.32 4.20
CA ALA A 37 33.06 7.94 5.60
C ALA A 37 33.15 6.42 5.83
N LEU A 38 33.10 5.61 4.76
CA LEU A 38 33.18 4.15 4.88
C LEU A 38 34.61 3.69 5.24
N ASP A 39 35.64 4.33 4.68
CA ASP A 39 37.04 3.96 4.91
C ASP A 39 37.96 5.15 5.30
N GLY A 40 37.43 6.36 5.32
CA GLY A 40 38.13 7.58 5.70
C GLY A 40 39.25 8.02 4.74
N THR A 41 39.43 7.36 3.60
CA THR A 41 40.60 7.55 2.73
C THR A 41 40.25 7.71 1.25
N THR A 42 39.19 7.08 0.78
CA THR A 42 38.86 7.05 -0.66
C THR A 42 37.96 8.19 -1.05
N LEU A 43 38.32 8.92 -2.12
CA LEU A 43 37.48 10.00 -2.66
C LEU A 43 36.46 9.40 -3.62
N THR A 44 35.22 9.26 -3.17
CA THR A 44 34.12 8.63 -3.93
C THR A 44 33.26 9.65 -4.68
N TRP A 45 33.00 10.82 -4.09
CA TRP A 45 32.16 11.87 -4.70
C TRP A 45 32.96 12.78 -5.63
N THR A 46 33.51 12.20 -6.69
CA THR A 46 34.24 12.92 -7.75
C THR A 46 33.57 12.72 -9.10
N ALA A 47 33.78 13.66 -10.03
CA ALA A 47 33.27 13.54 -11.39
C ALA A 47 33.80 12.28 -12.10
N GLU A 48 35.05 11.88 -11.84
CA GLU A 48 35.66 10.68 -12.43
C GLU A 48 35.01 9.39 -11.94
N ALA A 49 34.86 9.22 -10.62
CA ALA A 49 34.27 8.01 -10.05
C ALA A 49 32.79 7.87 -10.44
N ALA A 50 32.07 8.98 -10.44
CA ALA A 50 30.67 9.02 -10.87
C ALA A 50 30.51 8.82 -12.39
N ALA A 51 31.42 9.34 -13.21
CA ALA A 51 31.42 9.08 -14.66
C ALA A 51 31.66 7.59 -14.96
N GLU A 52 32.63 6.96 -14.31
CA GLU A 52 32.90 5.54 -14.49
C GLU A 52 31.71 4.69 -14.04
N LEU A 53 31.15 4.97 -12.86
CA LEU A 53 29.98 4.24 -12.38
C LEU A 53 28.77 4.42 -13.32
N LEU A 54 28.53 5.64 -13.81
CA LEU A 54 27.47 5.90 -14.79
C LEU A 54 27.69 5.12 -16.09
N GLU A 55 28.90 5.14 -16.65
CA GLU A 55 29.25 4.38 -17.85
C GLU A 55 28.95 2.89 -17.65
N ARG A 56 29.32 2.33 -16.49
CA ARG A 56 29.06 0.93 -16.13
C ARG A 56 27.57 0.64 -15.94
N LEU A 57 26.79 1.55 -15.39
CA LEU A 57 25.34 1.42 -15.29
C LEU A 57 24.65 1.53 -16.65
N ASP A 58 25.22 2.32 -17.58
CA ASP A 58 24.71 2.48 -18.94
C ASP A 58 24.98 1.27 -19.84
N ARG A 59 25.91 0.37 -19.46
CA ARG A 59 26.04 -0.96 -20.07
C ARG A 59 24.75 -1.80 -19.89
N GLY A 60 23.91 -1.45 -18.93
CA GLY A 60 22.63 -2.11 -18.65
C GLY A 60 22.80 -3.47 -17.97
N ALA A 61 21.75 -4.28 -17.98
CA ALA A 61 21.79 -5.65 -17.46
C ALA A 61 22.30 -6.60 -18.55
N ALA A 62 23.44 -7.26 -18.30
CA ALA A 62 23.98 -8.28 -19.21
C ALA A 62 23.01 -9.47 -19.35
N ASP A 63 22.33 -9.82 -18.26
CA ASP A 63 21.19 -10.75 -18.26
C ASP A 63 19.98 -10.07 -17.62
N ALA A 64 19.01 -9.67 -18.45
CA ALA A 64 17.78 -9.01 -17.99
C ALA A 64 16.95 -9.86 -17.00
N LYS A 65 17.20 -11.17 -16.90
CA LYS A 65 16.54 -12.08 -15.95
C LYS A 65 17.34 -12.29 -14.67
N ALA A 66 18.63 -11.93 -14.66
CA ALA A 66 19.45 -12.06 -13.47
C ALA A 66 19.05 -11.00 -12.44
N PRO A 67 19.15 -11.32 -11.13
CA PRO A 67 18.92 -10.35 -10.07
C PRO A 67 19.74 -9.07 -10.29
N MET A 68 19.17 -7.92 -9.97
CA MET A 68 19.83 -6.60 -10.14
C MET A 68 21.24 -6.55 -9.55
N MET A 69 21.46 -7.15 -8.36
CA MET A 69 22.78 -7.19 -7.72
C MET A 69 23.80 -8.04 -8.51
N THR A 70 23.34 -9.10 -9.16
CA THR A 70 24.20 -9.93 -10.04
C THR A 70 24.67 -9.12 -11.25
N ASN A 71 23.75 -8.42 -11.92
CA ASN A 71 24.09 -7.55 -13.05
C ASN A 71 25.00 -6.40 -12.63
N LEU A 72 24.70 -5.76 -11.50
CA LEU A 72 25.52 -4.67 -10.98
C LEU A 72 26.94 -5.15 -10.65
N ARG A 73 27.09 -6.32 -10.01
CA ARG A 73 28.39 -6.93 -9.73
C ARG A 73 29.20 -7.16 -11.00
N GLN A 74 28.57 -7.72 -12.04
CA GLN A 74 29.23 -7.96 -13.33
C GLN A 74 29.69 -6.65 -13.98
N ASN A 75 28.85 -5.61 -13.97
CA ASN A 75 29.22 -4.30 -14.50
C ASN A 75 30.39 -3.66 -13.73
N LEU A 76 30.54 -4.00 -12.46
CA LEU A 76 31.56 -3.48 -11.57
C LEU A 76 32.81 -4.37 -11.44
N GLU A 77 32.92 -5.53 -12.11
CA GLU A 77 34.00 -6.50 -11.87
C GLU A 77 35.41 -5.86 -11.91
N ASP A 78 35.71 -5.16 -13.00
CA ASP A 78 36.97 -4.43 -13.20
C ASP A 78 36.86 -2.92 -12.87
N ALA A 79 35.90 -2.53 -12.01
CA ALA A 79 35.74 -1.13 -11.60
C ALA A 79 36.83 -0.65 -10.67
N SER A 80 37.15 0.65 -10.78
CA SER A 80 37.98 1.33 -9.79
C SER A 80 37.37 1.17 -8.40
N ARG A 81 38.25 1.27 -7.39
CA ARG A 81 37.84 1.15 -5.99
C ARG A 81 36.85 2.27 -5.63
N GLU A 82 37.12 3.47 -6.15
CA GLU A 82 36.30 4.67 -6.03
C GLU A 82 34.87 4.44 -6.57
N ALA A 83 34.73 3.90 -7.79
CA ALA A 83 33.43 3.63 -8.39
C ALA A 83 32.66 2.51 -7.66
N LYS A 84 33.35 1.46 -7.21
CA LYS A 84 32.73 0.38 -6.40
C LYS A 84 32.22 0.92 -5.07
N GLN A 85 33.03 1.69 -4.36
CA GLN A 85 32.65 2.25 -3.06
C GLN A 85 31.55 3.30 -3.19
N LEU A 86 31.55 4.10 -4.26
CA LEU A 86 30.45 5.01 -4.59
C LEU A 86 29.13 4.23 -4.80
N ALA A 87 29.16 3.06 -5.45
CA ALA A 87 27.98 2.22 -5.58
C ALA A 87 27.46 1.70 -4.23
N VAL A 88 28.33 1.39 -3.27
CA VAL A 88 27.94 1.02 -1.89
C VAL A 88 27.19 2.17 -1.23
N GLU A 89 27.74 3.39 -1.31
CA GLU A 89 27.13 4.60 -0.76
C GLU A 89 25.77 4.89 -1.37
N PHE A 90 25.62 4.74 -2.70
CA PHE A 90 24.35 4.97 -3.38
C PHE A 90 23.27 3.93 -3.03
N LEU A 91 23.63 2.65 -2.97
CA LEU A 91 22.71 1.60 -2.53
C LEU A 91 22.28 1.79 -1.07
N PHE A 92 23.20 2.28 -0.22
CA PHE A 92 22.88 2.68 1.14
C PHE A 92 21.88 3.85 1.14
N LEU A 93 22.21 4.98 0.52
CA LEU A 93 21.35 6.17 0.51
C LEU A 93 19.97 5.91 -0.11
N GLN A 94 19.90 5.12 -1.18
CA GLN A 94 18.63 4.78 -1.84
C GLN A 94 17.73 3.91 -0.95
N SER A 95 18.30 2.96 -0.21
CA SER A 95 17.51 1.99 0.57
C SER A 95 17.23 2.43 2.01
N LEU A 96 18.05 3.35 2.54
CA LEU A 96 18.01 3.82 3.92
C LEU A 96 16.62 4.31 4.36
N PRO A 97 15.95 5.25 3.66
CA PRO A 97 14.69 5.82 4.15
C PRO A 97 13.46 4.93 3.95
N LEU A 98 13.55 3.79 3.26
CA LEU A 98 12.40 2.97 2.90
C LEU A 98 11.80 2.22 4.10
N ALA A 99 10.48 2.21 4.28
CA ALA A 99 9.84 1.46 5.35
C ALA A 99 9.86 -0.06 5.11
N HIS A 100 9.64 -0.86 6.16
CA HIS A 100 9.64 -2.33 6.07
C HIS A 100 8.64 -2.87 5.02
N GLU A 101 7.49 -2.22 4.88
CA GLU A 101 6.45 -2.55 3.89
C GLU A 101 6.97 -2.47 2.45
N VAL A 102 8.00 -1.65 2.22
CA VAL A 102 8.68 -1.50 0.93
C VAL A 102 9.93 -2.38 0.88
N LYS A 103 10.72 -2.40 1.96
CA LYS A 103 11.97 -3.17 2.05
C LYS A 103 12.31 -3.55 3.48
N SER A 104 12.34 -4.85 3.77
CA SER A 104 12.71 -5.34 5.11
C SER A 104 14.17 -5.02 5.46
N LEU A 105 14.44 -4.80 6.75
CA LEU A 105 15.78 -4.52 7.26
C LEU A 105 16.81 -5.56 6.85
N LYS A 106 16.43 -6.85 6.87
CA LYS A 106 17.28 -7.96 6.44
C LYS A 106 17.77 -7.75 5.01
N VAL A 107 16.90 -7.32 4.09
CA VAL A 107 17.27 -7.14 2.68
C VAL A 107 18.07 -5.86 2.48
N LYS A 108 17.77 -4.77 3.20
CA LYS A 108 18.58 -3.54 3.16
C LYS A 108 20.03 -3.83 3.54
N ARG A 109 20.25 -4.47 4.70
CA ARG A 109 21.59 -4.82 5.20
C ARG A 109 22.30 -5.78 4.27
N ALA A 110 21.62 -6.84 3.81
CA ALA A 110 22.20 -7.81 2.90
C ALA A 110 22.68 -7.16 1.58
N ARG A 111 21.91 -6.23 1.03
CA ARG A 111 22.24 -5.53 -0.22
C ARG A 111 23.49 -4.66 -0.07
N VAL A 112 23.55 -3.83 0.97
CA VAL A 112 24.71 -2.94 1.20
C VAL A 112 25.96 -3.75 1.54
N ALA A 113 25.82 -4.81 2.35
CA ALA A 113 26.92 -5.72 2.68
C ALA A 113 27.42 -6.50 1.44
N GLU A 114 26.52 -6.97 0.57
CA GLU A 114 26.89 -7.62 -0.69
C GLU A 114 27.69 -6.65 -1.56
N ALA A 115 27.25 -5.40 -1.73
CA ALA A 115 28.00 -4.41 -2.49
C ALA A 115 29.38 -4.12 -1.87
N ALA A 116 29.46 -4.02 -0.53
CA ALA A 116 30.73 -3.80 0.17
C ALA A 116 31.71 -4.95 -0.04
N SER A 117 31.23 -6.19 -0.12
CA SER A 117 32.08 -7.37 -0.39
C SER A 117 32.79 -7.32 -1.76
N TRP A 118 32.32 -6.49 -2.71
CA TRP A 118 32.95 -6.37 -4.03
C TRP A 118 34.26 -5.57 -4.02
N LEU A 119 34.55 -4.89 -2.91
CA LEU A 119 35.80 -4.18 -2.66
C LEU A 119 36.90 -5.10 -2.12
N GLU A 120 36.55 -6.32 -1.70
CA GLU A 120 37.53 -7.29 -1.21
C GLU A 120 38.52 -7.67 -2.30
N THR A 121 39.81 -7.43 -2.03
CA THR A 121 40.90 -7.99 -2.83
C THR A 121 41.72 -8.94 -1.95
N PRO A 122 42.43 -9.93 -2.54
CA PRO A 122 43.27 -10.84 -1.76
C PRO A 122 44.37 -10.17 -0.92
N LEU A 123 44.64 -8.87 -1.14
CA LEU A 123 45.70 -8.09 -0.52
C LEU A 123 45.17 -7.01 0.44
N GLU A 124 43.86 -6.73 0.46
CA GLU A 124 43.24 -5.69 1.28
C GLU A 124 42.27 -6.28 2.31
N THR A 125 42.17 -5.64 3.48
CA THR A 125 41.15 -5.99 4.48
C THR A 125 39.75 -5.72 3.92
N PRO A 126 38.78 -6.64 4.11
CA PRO A 126 37.39 -6.39 3.73
C PRO A 126 36.85 -5.08 4.30
N LEU A 127 36.05 -4.35 3.50
CA LEU A 127 35.40 -3.13 3.96
C LEU A 127 34.29 -3.50 4.95
N GLU A 128 34.56 -3.34 6.24
CA GLU A 128 33.53 -3.42 7.28
C GLU A 128 32.72 -2.13 7.31
N LEU A 129 31.40 -2.24 7.18
CA LEU A 129 30.50 -1.08 7.25
C LEU A 129 30.53 -0.47 8.67
N PRO A 130 30.70 0.86 8.81
CA PRO A 130 30.68 1.52 10.12
C PRO A 130 29.37 1.31 10.90
N GLU A 131 29.44 1.33 12.22
CA GLU A 131 28.30 1.12 13.11
C GLU A 131 27.18 2.15 12.88
N GLU A 132 27.56 3.37 12.50
CA GLU A 132 26.67 4.48 12.15
C GLU A 132 25.69 4.11 11.03
N LEU A 133 26.16 3.39 10.00
CA LEU A 133 25.30 2.93 8.91
C LEU A 133 24.29 1.89 9.41
N TYR A 134 24.72 0.96 10.26
CA TYR A 134 23.85 -0.06 10.83
C TYR A 134 22.78 0.50 11.76
N LYS A 135 23.10 1.58 12.49
CA LYS A 135 22.16 2.32 13.34
C LYS A 135 21.04 2.95 12.52
N GLY A 136 21.35 3.54 11.37
CA GLY A 136 20.34 4.15 10.49
C GLY A 136 19.53 3.15 9.66
N MET A 137 20.07 1.96 9.37
CA MET A 137 19.30 0.88 8.75
C MET A 137 18.30 0.30 9.76
N THR A 138 17.07 0.81 9.73
CA THR A 138 15.97 0.39 10.62
C THR A 138 14.79 -0.24 9.85
N ASP A 139 13.91 -0.94 10.58
CA ASP A 139 12.64 -1.48 10.04
C ASP A 139 11.55 -0.41 9.89
N HIS A 140 11.59 0.66 10.69
CA HIS A 140 10.55 1.70 10.76
C HIS A 140 10.81 2.87 9.79
N GLY A 141 11.35 2.60 8.59
CA GLY A 141 11.67 3.64 7.61
C GLY A 141 10.54 4.65 7.36
N VAL A 142 10.92 5.82 6.84
CA VAL A 142 10.09 7.02 6.77
C VAL A 142 9.37 7.22 5.43
N ILE A 143 9.84 6.57 4.35
CA ILE A 143 9.21 6.56 3.03
C ILE A 143 8.43 5.25 2.84
N ARG A 144 7.11 5.34 2.67
CA ARG A 144 6.19 4.19 2.50
C ARG A 144 5.65 4.08 1.07
N ASP A 145 6.52 4.26 0.07
CA ASP A 145 6.17 4.27 -1.36
C ASP A 145 5.17 3.17 -1.74
N ARG A 146 3.92 3.58 -1.99
CA ARG A 146 2.78 2.68 -2.20
C ARG A 146 2.71 2.08 -3.59
N THR A 147 3.35 2.70 -4.59
CA THR A 147 3.34 2.21 -5.97
C THR A 147 4.44 1.18 -6.22
N ALA A 148 5.35 1.01 -5.25
CA ALA A 148 6.59 0.23 -5.38
C ALA A 148 7.55 0.73 -6.49
N GLU A 149 7.20 1.83 -7.16
CA GLU A 149 7.97 2.42 -8.26
C GLU A 149 9.37 2.80 -7.78
N PHE A 150 9.50 3.36 -6.58
CA PHE A 150 10.79 3.79 -6.03
C PHE A 150 11.80 2.64 -5.91
N ASN A 151 11.32 1.42 -5.62
CA ASN A 151 12.19 0.25 -5.53
C ASN A 151 12.42 -0.42 -6.90
N TRP A 152 11.49 -0.32 -7.85
CA TRP A 152 11.66 -0.84 -9.22
C TRP A 152 12.56 0.03 -10.09
N THR A 153 12.61 1.35 -9.84
CA THR A 153 13.46 2.31 -10.57
C THR A 153 14.86 2.46 -9.98
N ILE A 154 15.31 1.51 -9.13
CA ILE A 154 16.62 1.60 -8.46
C ILE A 154 17.78 1.83 -9.44
N TRP A 155 17.75 1.24 -10.62
CA TRP A 155 18.80 1.43 -11.62
C TRP A 155 18.87 2.88 -12.11
N ASP A 156 17.72 3.49 -12.37
CA ASP A 156 17.61 4.90 -12.75
C ASP A 156 17.99 5.83 -11.60
N HIS A 157 17.68 5.44 -10.36
CA HIS A 157 18.13 6.16 -9.17
C HIS A 157 19.65 6.18 -9.05
N LEU A 158 20.32 5.04 -9.25
CA LEU A 158 21.78 4.98 -9.25
C LEU A 158 22.39 5.86 -10.34
N LYS A 159 21.80 5.88 -11.54
CA LYS A 159 22.24 6.76 -12.64
C LYS A 159 22.05 8.25 -12.31
N TRP A 160 20.90 8.61 -11.74
CA TRP A 160 20.67 10.00 -11.30
C TRP A 160 21.64 10.41 -10.21
N LEU A 161 21.93 9.53 -9.23
CA LEU A 161 22.92 9.79 -8.18
C LEU A 161 24.33 10.00 -8.77
N CYS A 162 24.72 9.25 -9.81
CA CYS A 162 25.98 9.51 -10.52
C CYS A 162 25.99 10.92 -11.12
N ARG A 163 24.92 11.29 -11.85
CA ARG A 163 24.81 12.64 -12.46
C ARG A 163 24.76 13.74 -11.41
N PHE A 164 24.14 13.48 -10.26
CA PHE A 164 24.10 14.41 -9.13
C PHE A 164 25.51 14.63 -8.58
N VAL A 165 26.29 13.57 -8.35
CA VAL A 165 27.68 13.70 -7.90
C VAL A 165 28.54 14.46 -8.92
N GLN A 166 28.42 14.15 -10.22
CA GLN A 166 29.10 14.91 -11.28
C GLN A 166 28.70 16.39 -11.25
N HIS A 167 27.41 16.69 -11.07
CA HIS A 167 26.91 18.04 -11.00
C HIS A 167 27.43 18.80 -9.78
N VAL A 168 27.49 18.15 -8.62
CA VAL A 168 28.03 18.66 -7.35
C VAL A 168 29.52 18.97 -7.48
N ASP A 169 30.31 18.03 -8.01
CA ASP A 169 31.76 18.18 -8.15
C ASP A 169 32.15 19.30 -9.15
N GLN A 170 31.27 19.59 -10.11
CA GLN A 170 31.43 20.71 -11.04
C GLN A 170 31.08 22.07 -10.43
N GLN A 171 30.43 22.12 -9.26
CA GLN A 171 30.08 23.39 -8.62
C GLN A 171 31.29 24.05 -7.97
N VAL A 172 31.30 25.39 -7.97
CA VAL A 172 32.26 26.14 -7.16
C VAL A 172 32.00 25.91 -5.65
N PRO A 173 33.05 25.83 -4.81
CA PRO A 173 32.89 25.53 -3.37
C PRO A 173 31.94 26.48 -2.62
N ALA A 174 31.82 27.72 -3.09
CA ALA A 174 30.90 28.72 -2.53
C ALA A 174 29.42 28.37 -2.77
N ALA A 175 29.08 27.72 -3.89
CA ALA A 175 27.72 27.28 -4.19
C ALA A 175 27.32 26.11 -3.30
N ILE A 176 28.21 25.12 -3.16
CA ILE A 176 28.03 23.99 -2.21
C ILE A 176 27.87 24.50 -0.78
N THR A 177 28.72 25.44 -0.34
CA THR A 177 28.61 26.01 1.01
C THR A 177 27.26 26.69 1.26
N LYS A 178 26.65 27.29 0.23
CA LYS A 178 25.30 27.85 0.32
C LYS A 178 24.23 26.77 0.39
N ALA A 179 24.30 25.76 -0.48
CA ALA A 179 23.38 24.62 -0.48
C ALA A 179 23.39 23.85 0.86
N LEU A 180 24.55 23.75 1.52
CA LEU A 180 24.68 23.13 2.84
C LEU A 180 24.13 24.01 3.99
N LYS A 181 23.70 25.25 3.72
CA LYS A 181 23.17 26.19 4.72
C LYS A 181 21.76 26.68 4.42
N ASP A 182 21.19 26.27 3.30
CA ASP A 182 19.87 26.72 2.85
C ASP A 182 19.20 25.58 2.07
N PRO A 183 18.06 25.04 2.56
CA PRO A 183 17.37 23.94 1.89
C PRO A 183 16.90 24.32 0.48
N LEU A 184 16.54 25.57 0.21
CA LEU A 184 16.12 26.01 -1.12
C LEU A 184 17.31 26.04 -2.08
N LYS A 185 18.49 26.45 -1.60
CA LYS A 185 19.74 26.34 -2.40
C LYS A 185 20.17 24.90 -2.60
N PHE A 186 19.85 24.00 -1.67
CA PHE A 186 20.04 22.58 -1.88
C PHE A 186 19.09 22.01 -2.94
N HIS A 187 17.82 22.44 -2.94
CA HIS A 187 16.86 22.08 -3.99
C HIS A 187 17.33 22.56 -5.37
N GLU A 188 17.75 23.84 -5.51
CA GLU A 188 18.30 24.38 -6.76
C GLU A 188 19.47 23.53 -7.28
N LEU A 189 20.36 23.08 -6.37
CA LEU A 189 21.48 22.21 -6.70
C LEU A 189 21.01 20.81 -7.15
N ALA A 190 20.07 20.21 -6.43
CA ALA A 190 19.59 18.87 -6.72
C ALA A 190 18.75 18.82 -8.01
N ALA A 191 17.78 19.74 -8.15
CA ALA A 191 16.93 19.88 -9.33
C ALA A 191 17.71 20.34 -10.59
N GLY A 192 18.88 20.98 -10.41
CA GLY A 192 19.80 21.30 -11.50
C GLY A 192 20.52 20.09 -12.12
N THR A 193 20.34 18.89 -11.56
CA THR A 193 20.94 17.66 -12.07
C THR A 193 20.35 17.27 -13.43
N PRO A 194 21.18 17.00 -14.46
CA PRO A 194 20.68 16.58 -15.77
C PRO A 194 19.89 15.27 -15.72
N GLY A 195 18.73 15.25 -16.37
CA GLY A 195 17.84 14.08 -16.43
C GLY A 195 17.23 13.78 -15.06
N ASP A 196 16.56 14.78 -14.48
CA ASP A 196 16.00 14.71 -13.14
C ASP A 196 15.11 13.47 -12.92
N GLN A 197 15.16 12.95 -11.71
CA GLN A 197 14.37 11.81 -11.23
C GLN A 197 13.72 12.24 -9.91
N PRO A 198 12.51 12.82 -9.93
CA PRO A 198 11.92 13.49 -8.77
C PRO A 198 11.85 12.64 -7.51
N ALA A 199 11.57 11.33 -7.65
CA ALA A 199 11.44 10.42 -6.52
C ALA A 199 12.75 10.33 -5.70
N ILE A 200 13.87 9.97 -6.35
CA ILE A 200 15.17 9.90 -5.67
C ILE A 200 15.69 11.28 -5.30
N ARG A 201 15.45 12.31 -6.11
CA ARG A 201 15.82 13.70 -5.78
C ARG A 201 15.20 14.12 -4.44
N ARG A 202 13.88 13.98 -4.30
CA ARG A 202 13.14 14.30 -3.06
C ARG A 202 13.60 13.45 -1.88
N SER A 203 13.95 12.18 -2.12
CA SER A 203 14.55 11.33 -1.09
C SER A 203 15.90 11.90 -0.62
N ILE A 204 16.78 12.32 -1.52
CA ILE A 204 18.07 12.94 -1.15
C ILE A 204 17.88 14.30 -0.49
N GLU A 205 16.94 15.12 -0.96
CA GLU A 205 16.56 16.38 -0.33
C GLU A 205 16.06 16.17 1.12
N TYR A 206 15.20 15.18 1.36
CA TYR A 206 14.77 14.80 2.69
C TYR A 206 15.95 14.35 3.56
N LEU A 207 16.81 13.45 3.06
CA LEU A 207 17.96 12.95 3.83
C LEU A 207 18.96 14.07 4.18
N ALA A 208 19.15 15.04 3.28
CA ALA A 208 20.01 16.19 3.50
C ALA A 208 19.37 17.22 4.44
N TRP A 209 18.06 17.46 4.31
CA TRP A 209 17.32 18.54 4.97
C TRP A 209 15.95 18.07 5.49
N PRO A 210 15.92 17.16 6.50
CA PRO A 210 14.68 16.50 6.93
C PRO A 210 13.74 17.43 7.72
N SER A 211 14.26 18.57 8.21
CA SER A 211 13.43 19.61 8.82
C SER A 211 12.63 20.43 7.79
N TYR A 212 13.05 20.45 6.53
CA TYR A 212 12.41 21.23 5.47
C TYR A 212 11.62 20.36 4.49
N PHE A 213 12.29 19.38 3.87
CA PHE A 213 11.65 18.47 2.92
C PHE A 213 10.98 17.33 3.68
N GLU A 214 9.90 16.80 3.12
CA GLU A 214 9.13 15.72 3.72
C GLU A 214 9.42 14.38 3.04
N PRO A 215 9.32 13.24 3.76
CA PRO A 215 9.57 11.91 3.22
C PRO A 215 8.38 11.38 2.37
N VAL A 216 7.87 12.21 1.47
CA VAL A 216 6.79 11.91 0.54
C VAL A 216 7.31 12.16 -0.88
N VAL A 217 7.61 11.07 -1.58
CA VAL A 217 8.36 11.09 -2.85
C VAL A 217 7.45 10.99 -4.08
N ALA A 218 6.30 10.34 -3.96
CA ALA A 218 5.36 10.15 -5.06
C ALA A 218 4.53 11.41 -5.34
N ASP A 219 4.39 11.79 -6.61
CA ASP A 219 3.68 13.01 -7.03
C ASP A 219 2.24 13.03 -6.55
N VAL A 220 1.54 11.90 -6.71
CA VAL A 220 0.12 11.76 -6.33
C VAL A 220 -0.07 12.02 -4.85
N GLU A 221 0.78 11.46 -3.98
CA GLU A 221 0.63 11.60 -2.54
C GLU A 221 0.91 13.02 -2.07
N ARG A 222 1.90 13.68 -2.66
CA ARG A 222 2.23 15.09 -2.37
C ARG A 222 1.04 15.98 -2.72
N GLN A 223 0.43 15.74 -3.87
CA GLN A 223 -0.77 16.46 -4.31
C GLN A 223 -1.95 16.21 -3.35
N GLU A 224 -2.22 14.95 -2.99
CA GLU A 224 -3.27 14.57 -2.05
C GLU A 224 -3.10 15.23 -0.68
N ILE A 225 -1.88 15.20 -0.13
CA ILE A 225 -1.53 15.85 1.15
C ILE A 225 -1.75 17.35 1.07
N ARG A 226 -1.25 17.99 0.02
CA ARG A 226 -1.41 19.43 -0.17
C ARG A 226 -2.88 19.80 -0.26
N ASP A 227 -3.64 19.14 -1.13
CA ASP A 227 -5.05 19.42 -1.36
C ASP A 227 -5.90 19.28 -0.08
N ALA A 228 -5.62 18.25 0.72
CA ALA A 228 -6.39 17.96 1.93
C ALA A 228 -6.22 19.00 3.03
N PHE A 229 -5.06 19.65 3.09
CA PHE A 229 -4.70 20.53 4.21
C PHE A 229 -4.37 21.97 3.80
N ALA A 230 -4.40 22.32 2.51
CA ALA A 230 -4.09 23.66 2.02
C ALA A 230 -4.89 24.76 2.72
N SER A 231 -6.14 24.48 3.09
CA SER A 231 -7.01 25.42 3.82
C SER A 231 -6.44 25.85 5.18
N LEU A 232 -5.69 24.98 5.86
CA LEU A 232 -5.05 25.28 7.16
C LEU A 232 -4.00 26.39 7.05
N VAL A 233 -3.45 26.60 5.85
CA VAL A 233 -2.36 27.55 5.61
C VAL A 233 -2.74 28.66 4.64
N GLY A 234 -4.04 28.89 4.43
CA GLY A 234 -4.55 29.97 3.58
C GLY A 234 -4.61 29.65 2.09
N GLY A 235 -4.54 28.37 1.71
CA GLY A 235 -4.62 27.88 0.33
C GLY A 235 -3.28 27.47 -0.27
N ALA A 236 -3.37 26.86 -1.46
CA ALA A 236 -2.22 26.47 -2.27
C ALA A 236 -1.65 27.68 -3.02
N ASN A 237 -0.32 27.73 -3.17
CA ASN A 237 0.39 28.86 -3.79
C ASN A 237 0.59 28.73 -5.30
N GLY A 238 0.49 27.53 -5.85
CA GLY A 238 0.72 27.21 -7.26
C GLY A 238 0.88 25.70 -7.45
N ASP A 239 1.10 25.21 -8.67
CA ASP A 239 1.17 23.77 -9.00
C ASP A 239 2.57 23.30 -9.40
N SER A 240 3.60 24.13 -9.26
CA SER A 240 4.98 23.68 -9.46
C SER A 240 5.44 22.77 -8.31
N ASP A 241 6.49 21.96 -8.53
CA ASP A 241 7.05 21.12 -7.46
C ASP A 241 7.60 21.98 -6.29
N GLU A 242 8.12 23.18 -6.60
CA GLU A 242 8.55 24.16 -5.61
C GLU A 242 7.37 24.65 -4.76
N ASP A 243 6.24 24.98 -5.41
CA ASP A 243 5.02 25.42 -4.71
C ASP A 243 4.46 24.30 -3.84
N ILE A 244 4.35 23.07 -4.36
CA ILE A 244 3.87 21.91 -3.60
C ILE A 244 4.78 21.65 -2.40
N THR A 245 6.10 21.68 -2.58
CA THR A 245 7.06 21.50 -1.48
C THR A 245 6.89 22.56 -0.40
N ALA A 246 6.80 23.84 -0.80
CA ALA A 246 6.62 24.95 0.12
C ALA A 246 5.28 24.83 0.86
N ASP A 247 4.21 24.43 0.18
CA ASP A 247 2.89 24.26 0.76
C ASP A 247 2.85 23.12 1.78
N ILE A 248 3.36 21.94 1.42
CA ILE A 248 3.47 20.80 2.35
C ILE A 248 4.31 21.18 3.57
N HIS A 249 5.43 21.90 3.39
CA HIS A 249 6.26 22.36 4.49
C HIS A 249 5.49 23.31 5.44
N ARG A 250 4.72 24.27 4.89
CA ARG A 250 3.88 25.18 5.68
C ARG A 250 2.80 24.42 6.44
N ILE A 251 2.12 23.47 5.77
CA ILE A 251 1.09 22.64 6.37
C ILE A 251 1.68 21.87 7.55
N ARG A 252 2.85 21.27 7.37
CA ARG A 252 3.48 20.52 8.44
C ARG A 252 3.98 21.39 9.59
N LEU A 253 4.43 22.64 9.38
CA LEU A 253 4.67 23.56 10.51
C LEU A 253 3.42 23.75 11.35
N HIS A 254 2.29 23.94 10.68
CA HIS A 254 1.01 24.16 11.34
C HIS A 254 0.54 22.92 12.10
N LEU A 255 0.65 21.73 11.50
CA LEU A 255 0.26 20.47 12.14
C LEU A 255 1.21 20.07 13.28
N ASP A 256 2.51 20.32 13.15
CA ASP A 256 3.49 20.09 14.24
C ASP A 256 3.18 20.96 15.45
N GLU A 257 2.87 22.24 15.23
CA GLU A 257 2.51 23.19 16.31
C GLU A 257 1.24 22.73 17.03
N GLN A 258 0.24 22.24 16.30
CA GLN A 258 -0.98 21.67 16.88
C GLN A 258 -0.75 20.37 17.64
N ALA A 259 0.10 19.48 17.10
CA ALA A 259 0.39 18.18 17.70
C ALA A 259 1.36 18.27 18.89
N GLY A 260 2.10 19.38 19.02
CA GLY A 260 3.17 19.54 20.01
C GLY A 260 4.41 18.66 19.75
N GLN A 261 4.45 17.98 18.61
CA GLN A 261 5.52 17.09 18.17
C GLN A 261 5.54 16.98 16.64
N ARG A 262 6.63 16.43 16.09
CA ARG A 262 6.75 16.19 14.64
C ARG A 262 5.70 15.15 14.20
N ILE A 263 4.89 15.49 13.21
CA ILE A 263 3.91 14.57 12.63
C ILE A 263 4.57 13.56 11.66
N ASP A 264 4.03 12.35 11.60
CA ASP A 264 4.30 11.37 10.52
C ASP A 264 3.12 11.42 9.54
N TRP A 265 3.37 11.85 8.30
CA TRP A 265 2.35 11.90 7.24
C TRP A 265 1.63 10.58 7.02
N TYR A 266 2.32 9.48 7.25
CA TYR A 266 1.77 8.15 7.08
C TYR A 266 1.22 7.56 8.38
N ALA A 267 1.11 8.35 9.45
CA ALA A 267 0.35 7.97 10.63
C ALA A 267 -1.11 7.75 10.23
N ARG A 268 -1.74 6.69 10.76
CA ARG A 268 -3.11 6.27 10.42
C ARG A 268 -4.12 7.42 10.42
N GLN A 269 -3.99 8.34 11.38
CA GLN A 269 -4.86 9.51 11.56
C GLN A 269 -4.76 10.52 10.41
N LEU A 270 -3.56 10.75 9.89
CA LEU A 270 -3.34 11.69 8.79
C LEU A 270 -3.63 11.03 7.45
N VAL A 271 -3.23 9.77 7.26
CA VAL A 271 -3.55 9.00 6.05
C VAL A 271 -5.04 9.02 5.77
N SER A 272 -5.91 8.84 6.78
CA SER A 272 -7.36 8.89 6.58
C SER A 272 -7.91 10.25 6.13
N GLN A 273 -7.14 11.33 6.29
CA GLN A 273 -7.55 12.69 5.96
C GLN A 273 -7.07 13.11 4.58
N TRP A 274 -5.81 12.82 4.22
CA TRP A 274 -5.27 13.22 2.93
C TRP A 274 -5.46 12.19 1.83
N ARG A 275 -5.50 10.91 2.18
CA ARG A 275 -5.76 9.87 1.19
C ARG A 275 -7.21 10.00 0.77
N LYS A 276 -7.40 10.37 -0.50
CA LYS A 276 -8.70 10.25 -1.15
C LYS A 276 -8.96 8.75 -1.28
N VAL A 277 -9.64 8.17 -0.29
CA VAL A 277 -10.27 6.87 -0.46
C VAL A 277 -11.23 7.10 -1.63
N GLY A 278 -10.96 6.50 -2.79
CA GLY A 278 -11.99 6.43 -3.83
C GLY A 278 -13.25 5.92 -3.13
N ASP A 279 -14.34 6.69 -3.18
CA ASP A 279 -15.54 6.44 -2.39
C ASP A 279 -15.89 4.94 -2.48
N PRO A 280 -15.84 4.17 -1.39
CA PRO A 280 -16.19 2.76 -1.43
C PRO A 280 -17.70 2.56 -1.68
N GLY A 281 -18.46 3.67 -1.77
CA GLY A 281 -19.91 3.67 -1.70
C GLY A 281 -20.35 3.33 -0.29
N ARG A 282 -21.18 2.30 -0.18
CA ARG A 282 -21.86 1.86 1.05
C ARG A 282 -20.90 1.18 2.05
N ARG A 283 -20.94 1.54 3.34
CA ARG A 283 -20.12 0.94 4.42
C ARG A 283 -20.87 -0.12 5.23
N ALA A 284 -20.18 -0.85 6.10
CA ALA A 284 -20.78 -1.85 7.00
C ALA A 284 -20.27 -1.77 8.45
N TRP A 285 -21.19 -1.84 9.42
CA TRP A 285 -20.92 -1.64 10.85
C TRP A 285 -21.46 -2.76 11.73
N LEU A 286 -20.59 -3.42 12.49
CA LEU A 286 -21.00 -4.37 13.53
C LEU A 286 -21.27 -3.65 14.85
N LEU A 287 -22.51 -3.73 15.32
CA LEU A 287 -23.01 -3.12 16.55
C LEU A 287 -23.11 -4.18 17.66
N ARG A 288 -22.68 -3.79 18.86
CA ARG A 288 -22.81 -4.60 20.08
C ARG A 288 -23.32 -3.74 21.22
N THR A 289 -24.02 -4.38 22.15
CA THR A 289 -24.46 -3.77 23.41
C THR A 289 -23.46 -4.10 24.51
N HIS A 290 -23.28 -3.20 25.49
CA HIS A 290 -22.34 -3.41 26.61
C HIS A 290 -22.70 -4.61 27.50
N SER A 291 -23.98 -4.98 27.53
CA SER A 291 -24.51 -6.19 28.15
C SER A 291 -25.36 -6.93 27.14
N ASP A 292 -25.36 -8.27 27.17
CA ASP A 292 -26.23 -9.10 26.32
C ASP A 292 -27.69 -8.93 26.77
N ASN A 293 -28.30 -7.85 26.28
CA ASN A 293 -29.61 -7.38 26.68
C ASN A 293 -30.59 -7.74 25.58
N ALA A 294 -31.15 -8.95 25.66
CA ALA A 294 -32.09 -9.48 24.69
C ALA A 294 -33.30 -8.54 24.50
N GLU A 295 -33.81 -7.93 25.57
CA GLU A 295 -34.94 -6.98 25.49
C GLU A 295 -34.59 -5.74 24.65
N LEU A 296 -33.37 -5.23 24.77
CA LEU A 296 -32.90 -4.08 23.98
C LEU A 296 -32.77 -4.44 22.50
N LEU A 297 -32.26 -5.63 22.18
CA LEU A 297 -32.10 -6.09 20.81
C LEU A 297 -33.46 -6.42 20.16
N THR A 298 -34.44 -6.91 20.92
CA THR A 298 -35.83 -7.03 20.46
C THR A 298 -36.43 -5.66 20.16
N ALA A 299 -36.21 -4.67 21.04
CA ALA A 299 -36.68 -3.30 20.81
C ALA A 299 -36.01 -2.61 19.60
N TRP A 300 -34.78 -2.99 19.25
CA TRP A 300 -34.14 -2.52 18.01
C TRP A 300 -34.91 -2.98 16.77
N GLN A 301 -35.38 -4.24 16.78
CA GLN A 301 -36.16 -4.82 15.70
C GLN A 301 -37.54 -4.17 15.59
N GLU A 302 -38.32 -4.24 16.68
CA GLU A 302 -39.73 -3.80 16.67
C GLU A 302 -39.89 -2.31 16.39
N GLU A 303 -38.92 -1.49 16.81
CA GLU A 303 -38.96 -0.03 16.64
C GLU A 303 -38.06 0.50 15.51
N GLU A 304 -37.51 -0.40 14.66
CA GLU A 304 -36.63 -0.06 13.53
C GLU A 304 -35.52 0.93 13.92
N LYS A 305 -34.74 0.57 14.94
CA LYS A 305 -33.68 1.42 15.48
C LYS A 305 -32.44 0.63 15.84
N ALA A 306 -31.32 1.33 15.93
CA ALA A 306 -30.14 0.90 16.67
C ALA A 306 -29.79 1.97 17.70
N THR A 307 -29.28 1.56 18.86
CA THR A 307 -28.91 2.50 19.93
C THR A 307 -27.49 2.29 20.42
N LEU A 308 -26.86 3.36 20.89
CA LEU A 308 -25.58 3.29 21.61
C LEU A 308 -25.79 3.88 23.00
N ASP A 309 -25.46 3.12 24.03
CA ASP A 309 -25.57 3.56 25.42
C ASP A 309 -24.52 4.65 25.69
N VAL A 310 -24.99 5.83 26.08
CA VAL A 310 -24.15 7.01 26.35
C VAL A 310 -24.57 7.68 27.68
N GLU A 311 -24.83 6.88 28.72
CA GLU A 311 -25.48 7.32 29.97
C GLU A 311 -24.85 8.54 30.66
N HIS A 312 -23.53 8.70 30.55
CA HIS A 312 -22.79 9.79 31.19
C HIS A 312 -22.36 10.86 30.21
N LEU A 313 -22.46 10.61 28.90
CA LEU A 313 -21.98 11.53 27.88
C LEU A 313 -22.85 12.78 27.84
N ARG A 314 -22.21 13.95 27.86
CA ARG A 314 -22.88 15.20 27.49
C ARG A 314 -23.44 15.11 26.07
N GLN A 315 -24.52 15.84 25.79
CA GLN A 315 -25.08 15.90 24.44
C GLN A 315 -24.04 16.47 23.45
N LEU A 316 -23.86 15.79 22.32
CA LEU A 316 -22.96 16.20 21.23
C LEU A 316 -23.74 16.29 19.92
N ASP A 317 -23.45 17.29 19.10
CA ASP A 317 -24.14 17.42 17.80
C ASP A 317 -23.72 16.31 16.80
N PRO A 318 -24.58 15.91 15.86
CA PRO A 318 -24.18 15.07 14.73
C PRO A 318 -23.03 15.69 13.93
N GLY A 319 -22.09 14.87 13.45
CA GLY A 319 -20.96 15.34 12.65
C GLY A 319 -19.80 15.98 13.44
N VAL A 320 -19.83 15.90 14.78
CA VAL A 320 -18.73 16.39 15.63
C VAL A 320 -17.38 15.75 15.31
N THR A 321 -16.31 16.50 15.52
CA THR A 321 -14.95 16.03 15.24
C THR A 321 -14.50 14.96 16.24
N ALA A 322 -13.58 14.09 15.82
CA ALA A 322 -13.03 13.03 16.68
C ALA A 322 -12.42 13.58 17.97
N GLY A 323 -11.72 14.73 17.90
CA GLY A 323 -11.12 15.36 19.07
C GLY A 323 -12.15 15.83 20.12
N LEU A 324 -13.31 16.34 19.67
CA LEU A 324 -14.39 16.74 20.58
C LEU A 324 -15.05 15.52 21.25
N VAL A 325 -15.25 14.43 20.51
CA VAL A 325 -15.74 13.15 21.06
C VAL A 325 -14.74 12.59 22.08
N GLN A 326 -13.44 12.59 21.76
CA GLN A 326 -12.38 12.12 22.66
C GLN A 326 -12.39 12.87 23.99
N HIS A 327 -12.40 14.21 23.92
CA HIS A 327 -12.45 15.05 25.12
C HIS A 327 -13.70 14.79 25.96
N ALA A 328 -14.89 14.74 25.33
CA ALA A 328 -16.14 14.47 26.03
C ALA A 328 -16.14 13.10 26.73
N VAL A 329 -15.70 12.03 26.03
CA VAL A 329 -15.64 10.68 26.63
C VAL A 329 -14.61 10.60 27.75
N ASP A 330 -13.43 11.21 27.59
CA ASP A 330 -12.42 11.22 28.66
C ASP A 330 -12.86 11.97 29.91
N GLU A 331 -13.69 13.02 29.74
CA GLU A 331 -14.21 13.78 30.87
C GLU A 331 -15.39 13.09 31.56
N ASP A 332 -16.32 12.55 30.76
CA ASP A 332 -17.61 12.08 31.24
C ASP A 332 -17.56 10.60 31.70
N TYR A 333 -16.60 9.82 31.19
CA TYR A 333 -16.38 8.41 31.54
C TYR A 333 -15.09 8.15 32.33
N LYS A 334 -14.64 9.10 33.17
CA LYS A 334 -13.43 8.94 34.02
C LYS A 334 -13.42 7.67 34.90
N HIS A 335 -14.59 7.12 35.18
CA HIS A 335 -14.77 5.89 35.96
C HIS A 335 -14.46 4.61 35.17
N LEU A 336 -14.42 4.66 33.83
CA LEU A 336 -14.11 3.51 32.97
C LEU A 336 -12.59 3.29 32.79
N GLY A 337 -12.21 2.05 32.54
CA GLY A 337 -10.84 1.67 32.21
C GLY A 337 -10.36 2.32 30.89
N TYR A 338 -9.05 2.38 30.68
CA TYR A 338 -8.48 2.98 29.46
C TYR A 338 -9.01 2.34 28.17
N VAL A 339 -9.02 1.00 28.11
CA VAL A 339 -9.47 0.25 26.92
C VAL A 339 -10.96 0.50 26.65
N GLU A 340 -11.80 0.47 27.69
CA GLU A 340 -13.24 0.73 27.58
C GLU A 340 -13.52 2.17 27.12
N ARG A 341 -12.72 3.15 27.57
CA ARG A 341 -12.81 4.53 27.09
C ARG A 341 -12.43 4.65 25.62
N GLU A 342 -11.38 3.97 25.15
CA GLU A 342 -11.00 3.98 23.73
C GLU A 342 -12.06 3.34 22.82
N ASP A 343 -12.68 2.25 23.28
CA ASP A 343 -13.79 1.61 22.57
C ASP A 343 -15.01 2.54 22.52
N THR A 344 -15.32 3.23 23.63
CA THR A 344 -16.42 4.20 23.71
C THR A 344 -16.19 5.39 22.78
N LYS A 345 -14.96 5.93 22.72
CA LYS A 345 -14.59 7.02 21.79
C LYS A 345 -14.82 6.61 20.33
N THR A 346 -14.33 5.43 19.97
CA THR A 346 -14.47 4.88 18.62
C THR A 346 -15.94 4.70 18.27
N ALA A 347 -16.72 4.15 19.20
CA ALA A 347 -18.14 3.90 18.99
C ALA A 347 -18.97 5.17 18.84
N VAL A 348 -18.79 6.15 19.74
CA VAL A 348 -19.50 7.43 19.70
C VAL A 348 -19.14 8.20 18.42
N PHE A 349 -17.87 8.23 18.03
CA PHE A 349 -17.45 8.93 16.82
C PHE A 349 -17.98 8.26 15.54
N ALA A 350 -17.93 6.92 15.47
CA ALA A 350 -18.51 6.19 14.36
C ALA A 350 -20.01 6.45 14.26
N PHE A 351 -20.74 6.39 15.38
CA PHE A 351 -22.18 6.55 15.43
C PHE A 351 -22.65 8.00 15.18
N LEU A 352 -21.92 9.04 15.61
CA LEU A 352 -22.30 10.44 15.42
C LEU A 352 -21.86 11.03 14.07
N THR A 353 -20.74 10.57 13.51
CA THR A 353 -20.04 11.31 12.45
C THR A 353 -19.73 10.47 11.21
N VAL A 354 -19.39 9.19 11.38
CA VAL A 354 -18.86 8.38 10.26
C VAL A 354 -19.95 7.55 9.58
N MET A 355 -20.88 7.00 10.36
CA MET A 355 -22.01 6.21 9.86
C MET A 355 -23.01 7.12 9.13
N LYS A 356 -23.41 6.72 7.93
CA LYS A 356 -24.31 7.51 7.07
C LYS A 356 -25.59 6.74 6.71
N PRO A 357 -26.67 7.44 6.34
CA PRO A 357 -27.81 6.81 5.68
C PRO A 357 -27.34 5.98 4.47
N GLY A 358 -27.92 4.80 4.30
CA GLY A 358 -27.51 3.81 3.31
C GLY A 358 -26.52 2.77 3.83
N ASP A 359 -25.75 3.02 4.90
CA ASP A 359 -24.80 2.03 5.42
C ASP A 359 -25.49 0.75 5.93
N LEU A 360 -24.80 -0.38 5.81
CA LEU A 360 -25.21 -1.62 6.46
C LEU A 360 -24.83 -1.62 7.93
N VAL A 361 -25.73 -2.12 8.76
CA VAL A 361 -25.49 -2.40 10.18
C VAL A 361 -25.82 -3.86 10.44
N LEU A 362 -25.12 -4.45 11.41
CA LEU A 362 -25.40 -5.79 11.88
C LEU A 362 -25.15 -5.92 13.37
N TYR A 363 -25.86 -6.83 14.01
CA TYR A 363 -25.55 -7.26 15.38
C TYR A 363 -25.70 -8.77 15.49
N GLN A 364 -25.06 -9.35 16.51
CA GLN A 364 -25.11 -10.79 16.78
C GLN A 364 -25.87 -11.06 18.08
N HIS A 365 -26.83 -11.99 18.05
CA HIS A 365 -27.57 -12.46 19.22
C HIS A 365 -27.91 -13.94 19.11
N ALA A 366 -27.71 -14.70 20.19
CA ALA A 366 -28.03 -16.14 20.26
C ALA A 366 -27.48 -16.99 19.08
N GLY A 367 -26.28 -16.64 18.59
CA GLY A 367 -25.65 -17.34 17.46
C GLY A 367 -26.19 -16.96 16.08
N THR A 368 -27.07 -15.96 16.00
CA THR A 368 -27.59 -15.39 14.75
C THR A 368 -27.07 -13.97 14.56
N VAL A 369 -26.94 -13.54 13.31
CA VAL A 369 -26.55 -12.20 12.88
C VAL A 369 -27.71 -11.59 12.13
N ARG A 370 -28.06 -10.37 12.49
CA ARG A 370 -29.14 -9.60 11.86
C ARG A 370 -28.56 -8.49 11.02
N LEU A 371 -29.08 -8.28 9.81
CA LEU A 371 -28.69 -7.19 8.94
C LEU A 371 -29.74 -6.08 8.93
N GLY A 372 -29.27 -4.85 8.81
CA GLY A 372 -30.12 -3.67 8.70
C GLY A 372 -29.46 -2.59 7.86
N VAL A 373 -30.25 -1.58 7.50
CA VAL A 373 -29.80 -0.41 6.76
C VAL A 373 -30.09 0.84 7.56
N VAL A 374 -29.10 1.71 7.70
CA VAL A 374 -29.26 3.01 8.34
C VAL A 374 -30.12 3.90 7.45
N LEU A 375 -31.20 4.46 7.99
CA LEU A 375 -32.13 5.30 7.24
C LEU A 375 -32.01 6.79 7.54
N GLY A 376 -31.33 7.17 8.62
CA GLY A 376 -31.32 8.56 9.08
C GLY A 376 -30.13 8.95 9.93
N GLU A 377 -30.07 10.24 10.22
CA GLU A 377 -29.08 10.88 11.07
C GLU A 377 -29.20 10.43 12.55
N PRO A 378 -28.15 10.60 13.37
CA PRO A 378 -28.19 10.19 14.76
C PRO A 378 -29.00 11.18 15.60
N GLU A 379 -29.83 10.65 16.50
CA GLU A 379 -30.70 11.39 17.40
C GLU A 379 -30.40 11.01 18.85
N HIS A 380 -30.57 11.94 19.78
CA HIS A 380 -30.53 11.63 21.21
C HIS A 380 -31.92 11.24 21.69
N ASN A 381 -32.02 10.25 22.58
CA ASN A 381 -33.28 9.90 23.20
C ASN A 381 -33.74 10.97 24.22
N GLU A 382 -35.01 10.96 24.66
CA GLU A 382 -35.60 12.00 25.53
C GLU A 382 -34.86 12.23 26.86
N ASP A 383 -34.17 11.21 27.37
CA ASP A 383 -33.37 11.26 28.60
C ASP A 383 -31.87 11.55 28.37
N ASN A 384 -31.45 11.72 27.11
CA ASN A 384 -30.06 11.90 26.65
C ASN A 384 -29.10 10.76 27.07
N ARG A 385 -29.61 9.61 27.50
CA ARG A 385 -28.76 8.48 27.95
C ARG A 385 -28.37 7.54 26.82
N ARG A 386 -28.98 7.71 25.64
CA ARG A 386 -28.78 6.87 24.46
C ARG A 386 -28.75 7.71 23.19
N LEU A 387 -27.83 7.35 22.30
CA LEU A 387 -27.89 7.72 20.90
C LEU A 387 -28.75 6.71 20.16
N ARG A 388 -29.53 7.17 19.19
CA ARG A 388 -30.40 6.38 18.33
C ARG A 388 -30.10 6.69 16.87
N ARG A 389 -30.12 5.66 16.03
CA ARG A 389 -30.30 5.81 14.59
C ARG A 389 -31.50 5.02 14.13
N LYS A 390 -32.24 5.56 13.17
CA LYS A 390 -33.30 4.83 12.48
C LYS A 390 -32.66 3.78 11.58
N VAL A 391 -33.05 2.52 11.74
CA VAL A 391 -32.50 1.38 11.02
C VAL A 391 -33.64 0.49 10.57
N ARG A 392 -33.75 0.22 9.27
CA ARG A 392 -34.63 -0.85 8.80
C ARG A 392 -33.87 -2.16 8.87
N TRP A 393 -34.31 -3.07 9.74
CA TRP A 393 -33.80 -4.43 9.79
C TRP A 393 -34.39 -5.22 8.62
N LEU A 394 -33.54 -5.98 7.94
CA LEU A 394 -33.81 -6.55 6.64
C LEU A 394 -34.34 -7.99 6.72
N ASP A 395 -34.02 -8.69 7.80
CA ASP A 395 -34.27 -10.12 7.94
C ASP A 395 -35.01 -10.38 9.26
N ASP A 396 -36.23 -10.96 9.17
CA ASP A 396 -37.12 -11.25 10.32
C ASP A 396 -36.65 -12.44 11.18
N ASP A 397 -35.85 -13.35 10.63
CA ASP A 397 -35.29 -14.51 11.33
C ASP A 397 -33.77 -14.44 11.56
N GLY A 398 -33.07 -13.59 10.79
CA GLY A 398 -31.61 -13.42 10.84
C GLY A 398 -30.83 -14.61 10.28
N HIS A 399 -29.53 -14.44 10.13
CA HIS A 399 -28.63 -15.44 9.55
C HIS A 399 -27.89 -16.18 10.66
N ALA A 400 -27.89 -17.52 10.67
CA ALA A 400 -27.04 -18.24 11.62
C ALA A 400 -25.57 -17.89 11.37
N THR A 401 -24.82 -17.62 12.45
CA THR A 401 -23.41 -17.19 12.35
C THR A 401 -22.57 -18.24 11.63
N ALA A 402 -22.90 -19.52 11.82
CA ALA A 402 -22.25 -20.65 11.17
C ALA A 402 -22.42 -20.65 9.64
N ASP A 403 -23.51 -20.05 9.15
CA ASP A 403 -23.88 -20.06 7.73
C ASP A 403 -23.29 -18.85 6.98
N LEU A 404 -22.71 -17.88 7.70
CA LEU A 404 -22.05 -16.72 7.10
C LEU A 404 -20.69 -17.11 6.49
N PRO A 405 -20.20 -16.39 5.45
CA PRO A 405 -18.87 -16.63 4.91
C PRO A 405 -17.76 -16.53 5.98
N ARG A 406 -16.75 -17.41 5.93
CA ARG A 406 -15.66 -17.46 6.94
C ARG A 406 -14.94 -16.12 7.15
N HIS A 407 -14.79 -15.32 6.09
CA HIS A 407 -14.16 -13.99 6.20
C HIS A 407 -15.07 -12.97 6.91
N VAL A 408 -16.40 -13.11 6.81
CA VAL A 408 -17.39 -12.35 7.63
C VAL A 408 -17.34 -12.83 9.08
N GLN A 409 -17.36 -14.15 9.32
CA GLN A 409 -17.24 -14.73 10.67
C GLN A 409 -15.99 -14.24 11.41
N ARG A 410 -14.85 -14.13 10.72
CA ARG A 410 -13.62 -13.55 11.28
C ARG A 410 -13.77 -12.09 11.70
N GLN A 411 -14.54 -11.29 10.95
CA GLN A 411 -14.82 -9.89 11.33
C GLN A 411 -15.76 -9.81 12.55
N LEU A 412 -16.68 -10.76 12.72
CA LEU A 412 -17.58 -10.83 13.87
C LEU A 412 -16.86 -11.09 15.20
N ALA A 413 -15.63 -11.62 15.17
CA ALA A 413 -14.80 -11.85 16.35
C ALA A 413 -14.00 -10.61 16.79
N THR A 414 -13.98 -9.52 15.99
CA THR A 414 -13.21 -8.30 16.28
C THR A 414 -13.75 -7.61 17.53
N SER A 415 -12.93 -7.27 18.52
CA SER A 415 -13.38 -6.57 19.74
C SER A 415 -13.87 -5.14 19.46
N GLY A 416 -14.84 -4.67 20.23
CA GLY A 416 -15.39 -3.30 20.14
C GLY A 416 -16.92 -3.24 20.17
N ILE A 417 -17.46 -2.05 20.43
CA ILE A 417 -18.91 -1.78 20.56
C ILE A 417 -19.53 -1.43 19.20
N VAL A 418 -18.85 -0.59 18.41
CA VAL A 418 -19.18 -0.31 17.00
C VAL A 418 -17.92 -0.55 16.18
N VAL A 419 -17.94 -1.54 15.29
CA VAL A 419 -16.76 -2.00 14.55
C VAL A 419 -16.97 -1.79 13.05
N ASP A 420 -16.02 -1.14 12.40
CA ASP A 420 -15.99 -1.00 10.93
C ASP A 420 -15.60 -2.34 10.28
N VAL A 421 -16.56 -2.95 9.57
CA VAL A 421 -16.38 -4.21 8.84
C VAL A 421 -16.55 -4.00 7.34
N THR A 422 -16.30 -2.79 6.82
CA THR A 422 -16.47 -2.43 5.41
C THR A 422 -15.69 -3.35 4.45
N LYS A 423 -14.60 -3.96 4.90
CA LYS A 423 -13.84 -4.96 4.13
C LYS A 423 -14.67 -6.16 3.66
N VAL A 424 -15.80 -6.43 4.32
CA VAL A 424 -16.71 -7.53 3.99
C VAL A 424 -18.09 -7.03 3.53
N VAL A 425 -18.23 -5.73 3.21
CA VAL A 425 -19.52 -5.11 2.86
C VAL A 425 -20.18 -5.80 1.66
N GLN A 426 -19.41 -6.22 0.66
CA GLN A 426 -19.93 -6.94 -0.52
C GLN A 426 -20.52 -8.30 -0.14
N ALA A 427 -19.88 -9.02 0.79
CA ALA A 427 -20.38 -10.29 1.29
C ALA A 427 -21.63 -10.14 2.16
N LEU A 428 -21.76 -9.01 2.87
CA LEU A 428 -22.96 -8.67 3.64
C LEU A 428 -24.10 -8.18 2.74
N GLN A 429 -23.81 -7.42 1.69
CA GLN A 429 -24.77 -6.97 0.69
C GLN A 429 -25.42 -8.14 -0.05
N ALA A 430 -24.65 -9.19 -0.34
CA ALA A 430 -25.18 -10.41 -0.96
C ALA A 430 -26.21 -11.15 -0.10
N LEU A 431 -26.32 -10.83 1.19
CA LEU A 431 -27.29 -11.42 2.12
C LEU A 431 -28.56 -10.57 2.25
N VAL A 432 -28.56 -9.33 1.74
CA VAL A 432 -29.71 -8.43 1.80
C VAL A 432 -30.81 -8.91 0.84
N PRO A 433 -32.06 -9.09 1.30
CA PRO A 433 -33.18 -9.44 0.42
C PRO A 433 -33.40 -8.38 -0.67
N ALA A 434 -33.59 -8.83 -1.90
CA ALA A 434 -33.67 -7.98 -3.10
C ALA A 434 -34.82 -6.94 -3.12
N GLU A 435 -35.76 -6.99 -2.16
CA GLU A 435 -36.94 -6.12 -2.11
C GLU A 435 -36.78 -4.90 -1.18
N ALA A 436 -35.60 -4.71 -0.57
CA ALA A 436 -35.38 -3.67 0.42
C ALA A 436 -34.42 -2.56 -0.05
N GLU A 437 -34.76 -1.89 -1.16
CA GLU A 437 -34.22 -0.56 -1.50
C GLU A 437 -35.35 0.47 -1.42
N PRO A 438 -35.20 1.59 -0.69
CA PRO A 438 -36.04 2.74 -0.91
C PRO A 438 -35.63 3.39 -2.24
N GLU A 439 -36.58 3.53 -3.15
CA GLU A 439 -36.44 4.39 -4.33
C GLU A 439 -36.22 5.84 -3.87
N ASP A 440 -35.09 6.44 -4.24
CA ASP A 440 -35.03 7.86 -4.60
C ASP A 440 -33.77 8.19 -5.42
N ASP A 441 -33.99 9.14 -6.33
CA ASP A 441 -33.34 9.44 -7.62
C ASP A 441 -31.90 9.98 -7.63
N ASP A 442 -31.27 9.78 -8.80
CA ASP A 442 -30.26 10.60 -9.49
C ASP A 442 -28.84 10.76 -8.88
N ALA A 443 -27.93 9.86 -9.28
CA ALA A 443 -26.63 10.21 -9.89
C ALA A 443 -25.90 8.95 -10.42
N ALA A 444 -25.53 8.95 -11.70
CA ALA A 444 -25.02 7.80 -12.43
C ALA A 444 -23.73 7.17 -11.84
N ALA A 445 -23.80 5.87 -11.55
CA ALA A 445 -22.69 5.00 -11.15
C ALA A 445 -22.35 3.97 -12.27
N PRO A 446 -21.08 3.54 -12.44
CA PRO A 446 -20.73 2.46 -13.35
C PRO A 446 -21.01 1.07 -12.74
N ALA A 447 -21.16 0.10 -13.65
CA ALA A 447 -21.84 -1.19 -13.50
C ALA A 447 -21.28 -2.17 -12.46
N ALA A 448 -22.20 -2.98 -11.91
CA ALA A 448 -22.04 -4.01 -10.90
C ALA A 448 -21.09 -5.16 -11.29
N VAL A 449 -20.31 -5.61 -10.32
CA VAL A 449 -19.52 -6.85 -10.37
C VAL A 449 -20.39 -8.00 -9.85
N VAL A 450 -20.63 -9.01 -10.69
CA VAL A 450 -21.40 -10.22 -10.35
C VAL A 450 -20.56 -11.11 -9.39
N PRO A 451 -21.09 -11.60 -8.26
CA PRO A 451 -20.40 -12.57 -7.40
C PRO A 451 -20.53 -14.01 -7.95
N PRO A 452 -19.48 -14.86 -7.91
CA PRO A 452 -19.55 -16.23 -8.40
C PRO A 452 -20.20 -17.16 -7.36
N ALA A 453 -20.99 -18.12 -7.83
CA ALA A 453 -21.68 -19.11 -7.01
C ALA A 453 -20.79 -20.36 -6.81
N GLN A 454 -20.77 -20.95 -5.61
CA GLN A 454 -19.95 -22.13 -5.28
C GLN A 454 -20.82 -23.33 -4.90
N GLU A 455 -20.97 -24.28 -5.84
CA GLU A 455 -20.93 -25.70 -5.51
C GLU A 455 -19.45 -26.15 -5.61
N GLY A 456 -19.01 -27.00 -4.67
CA GLY A 456 -17.62 -27.43 -4.63
C GLY A 456 -17.19 -28.33 -5.79
N PHE A 457 -15.88 -28.58 -5.94
CA PHE A 457 -15.40 -29.55 -6.92
C PHE A 457 -15.87 -30.95 -6.55
N ARG A 458 -16.25 -31.75 -7.56
CA ARG A 458 -16.62 -33.14 -7.29
C ARG A 458 -15.38 -33.95 -6.89
N PRO A 459 -15.51 -34.91 -5.95
CA PRO A 459 -14.41 -35.81 -5.62
C PRO A 459 -13.91 -36.54 -6.86
N LEU A 460 -12.60 -36.66 -6.99
CA LEU A 460 -11.96 -37.38 -8.08
C LEU A 460 -12.23 -38.89 -7.95
N SER A 461 -12.35 -39.56 -9.09
CA SER A 461 -12.58 -41.00 -9.13
C SER A 461 -11.26 -41.79 -9.11
N ARG A 462 -11.30 -43.03 -8.61
CA ARG A 462 -10.14 -43.95 -8.71
C ARG A 462 -9.74 -44.21 -10.16
N ASP A 463 -10.72 -44.33 -11.05
CA ASP A 463 -10.47 -44.55 -12.48
C ASP A 463 -9.69 -43.38 -13.12
N PHE A 464 -9.97 -42.14 -12.70
CA PHE A 464 -9.21 -40.96 -13.13
C PHE A 464 -7.77 -40.99 -12.60
N ALA A 465 -7.59 -41.31 -11.31
CA ALA A 465 -6.26 -41.42 -10.70
C ALA A 465 -5.40 -42.50 -11.40
N ASP A 466 -5.99 -43.67 -11.68
CA ASP A 466 -5.35 -44.76 -12.39
C ASP A 466 -4.94 -44.36 -13.83
N SER A 467 -5.74 -43.51 -14.49
CA SER A 467 -5.43 -42.97 -15.83
C SER A 467 -4.22 -42.03 -15.87
N LEU A 468 -3.91 -41.38 -14.74
CA LEU A 468 -2.72 -40.55 -14.56
C LEU A 468 -1.53 -41.32 -13.99
N HIS A 469 -1.70 -42.62 -13.70
CA HIS A 469 -0.72 -43.48 -13.03
C HIS A 469 -0.27 -42.92 -11.67
N MET A 470 -1.21 -42.33 -10.92
CA MET A 470 -0.99 -41.72 -9.62
C MET A 470 -2.02 -42.25 -8.61
N ASP A 471 -1.66 -42.23 -7.32
CA ASP A 471 -2.60 -42.58 -6.26
C ASP A 471 -3.68 -41.50 -6.10
N LEU A 472 -4.90 -41.92 -5.76
CA LEU A 472 -6.05 -41.01 -5.64
C LEU A 472 -5.90 -40.01 -4.49
N GLU A 473 -5.34 -40.43 -3.35
CA GLU A 473 -5.27 -39.61 -2.14
C GLU A 473 -4.46 -38.30 -2.37
N PRO A 474 -3.24 -38.32 -2.94
CA PRO A 474 -2.52 -37.09 -3.28
C PRO A 474 -3.22 -36.21 -4.32
N LEU A 475 -3.88 -36.79 -5.32
CA LEU A 475 -4.61 -36.01 -6.34
C LEU A 475 -5.83 -35.32 -5.75
N GLN A 476 -6.51 -36.01 -4.84
CA GLN A 476 -7.65 -35.50 -4.12
C GLN A 476 -7.23 -34.35 -3.19
N GLU A 477 -6.11 -34.49 -2.48
CA GLU A 477 -5.52 -33.41 -1.66
C GLU A 477 -5.17 -32.19 -2.52
N ILE A 478 -4.60 -32.38 -3.71
CA ILE A 478 -4.31 -31.29 -4.65
C ILE A 478 -5.59 -30.57 -5.09
N ALA A 479 -6.65 -31.31 -5.41
CA ALA A 479 -7.94 -30.72 -5.82
C ALA A 479 -8.59 -29.94 -4.67
N GLU A 480 -8.53 -30.47 -3.44
CA GLU A 480 -9.06 -29.82 -2.25
C GLU A 480 -8.28 -28.55 -1.89
N LEU A 481 -6.94 -28.59 -1.97
CA LEU A 481 -6.10 -27.41 -1.78
C LEU A 481 -6.36 -26.34 -2.84
N LEU A 482 -6.57 -26.73 -4.10
CA LEU A 482 -6.93 -25.80 -5.17
C LEU A 482 -8.33 -25.22 -4.96
N GLU A 483 -9.25 -26.01 -4.44
CA GLU A 483 -10.60 -25.54 -4.12
C GLU A 483 -10.61 -24.54 -2.96
N GLU A 484 -9.90 -24.84 -1.88
CA GLU A 484 -9.86 -24.00 -0.69
C GLU A 484 -9.11 -22.70 -0.95
N ASN A 485 -7.94 -22.79 -1.57
CA ASN A 485 -7.07 -21.63 -1.75
C ASN A 485 -7.31 -20.89 -3.07
N ARG A 486 -8.07 -21.48 -4.00
CA ARG A 486 -8.36 -20.99 -5.36
C ARG A 486 -7.13 -20.76 -6.25
N GLN A 487 -5.94 -21.08 -5.74
CA GLN A 487 -4.66 -21.00 -6.42
C GLN A 487 -3.72 -22.08 -5.87
N LEU A 488 -2.94 -22.68 -6.76
CA LEU A 488 -2.00 -23.74 -6.41
C LEU A 488 -0.74 -23.66 -7.28
N VAL A 489 0.42 -23.86 -6.68
CA VAL A 489 1.71 -23.91 -7.38
C VAL A 489 2.27 -25.33 -7.35
N LEU A 490 2.32 -25.98 -8.51
CA LEU A 490 2.97 -27.27 -8.68
C LEU A 490 4.45 -27.05 -9.01
N TYR A 491 5.36 -27.44 -8.11
CA TYR A 491 6.81 -27.30 -8.30
C TYR A 491 7.51 -28.66 -8.43
N GLY A 492 8.60 -28.71 -9.19
CA GLY A 492 9.39 -29.93 -9.39
C GLY A 492 10.29 -29.89 -10.63
N PRO A 493 11.20 -30.86 -10.81
CA PRO A 493 12.13 -30.91 -11.94
C PRO A 493 11.44 -30.85 -13.31
N PRO A 494 12.11 -30.37 -14.38
CA PRO A 494 11.55 -30.41 -15.73
C PRO A 494 11.33 -31.85 -16.19
N GLY A 495 10.25 -32.09 -16.93
CA GLY A 495 9.90 -33.44 -17.43
C GLY A 495 9.13 -34.33 -16.46
N THR A 496 8.78 -33.86 -15.26
CA THR A 496 7.97 -34.64 -14.27
C THR A 496 6.45 -34.51 -14.48
N GLY A 497 6.01 -34.12 -15.66
CA GLY A 497 4.58 -34.11 -16.02
C GLY A 497 3.72 -33.03 -15.37
N LYS A 498 4.27 -31.97 -14.76
CA LYS A 498 3.48 -30.91 -14.07
C LYS A 498 2.41 -30.27 -14.95
N THR A 499 2.78 -29.84 -16.16
CA THR A 499 1.84 -29.26 -17.13
C THR A 499 0.81 -30.30 -17.58
N TYR A 500 1.22 -31.56 -17.71
CA TYR A 500 0.32 -32.66 -18.07
C TYR A 500 -0.73 -32.87 -16.97
N LEU A 501 -0.29 -32.98 -15.71
CA LEU A 501 -1.15 -33.10 -14.55
C LEU A 501 -2.11 -31.91 -14.41
N ALA A 502 -1.60 -30.68 -14.48
CA ALA A 502 -2.42 -29.47 -14.33
C ALA A 502 -3.56 -29.39 -15.37
N LYS A 503 -3.27 -29.75 -16.63
CA LYS A 503 -4.28 -29.76 -17.71
C LYS A 503 -5.36 -30.80 -17.48
N HIS A 504 -4.96 -32.04 -17.22
CA HIS A 504 -5.92 -33.13 -17.05
C HIS A 504 -6.76 -32.96 -15.79
N LEU A 505 -6.14 -32.49 -14.71
CA LEU A 505 -6.85 -32.18 -13.47
C LEU A 505 -7.84 -31.02 -13.65
N ALA A 506 -7.43 -29.92 -14.29
CA ALA A 506 -8.34 -28.80 -14.54
C ALA A 506 -9.52 -29.18 -15.46
N ALA A 507 -9.28 -29.98 -16.49
CA ALA A 507 -10.34 -30.47 -17.39
C ALA A 507 -11.34 -31.38 -16.66
N GLU A 508 -10.83 -32.29 -15.83
CA GLU A 508 -11.66 -33.19 -15.02
C GLU A 508 -12.52 -32.40 -14.03
N LEU A 509 -11.92 -31.43 -13.32
CA LEU A 509 -12.63 -30.58 -12.36
C LEU A 509 -13.61 -29.62 -13.04
N ALA A 510 -13.32 -29.14 -14.25
CA ALA A 510 -14.23 -28.33 -15.06
C ALA A 510 -15.41 -29.11 -15.62
N GLN A 511 -15.31 -30.45 -15.65
CA GLN A 511 -16.19 -31.34 -16.43
C GLN A 511 -16.34 -30.82 -17.85
N ASP A 512 -15.21 -30.39 -18.43
CA ASP A 512 -15.15 -29.88 -19.78
C ASP A 512 -13.96 -30.49 -20.51
N SER A 513 -14.23 -31.02 -21.69
CA SER A 513 -13.20 -31.48 -22.62
C SER A 513 -12.91 -30.43 -23.70
N THR A 514 -13.60 -29.29 -23.67
CA THR A 514 -13.43 -28.16 -24.58
C THR A 514 -12.65 -27.02 -23.93
N ASP A 515 -11.77 -26.38 -24.71
CA ASP A 515 -10.78 -25.35 -24.31
C ASP A 515 -11.38 -24.01 -23.83
N GLU A 516 -12.70 -23.94 -23.65
CA GLU A 516 -13.42 -22.69 -23.35
C GLU A 516 -13.37 -22.33 -21.85
N ARG A 517 -13.37 -23.33 -20.96
CA ARG A 517 -13.33 -23.11 -19.49
C ARG A 517 -11.95 -23.30 -18.87
N VAL A 518 -11.05 -23.96 -19.58
CA VAL A 518 -9.67 -24.18 -19.13
C VAL A 518 -8.74 -23.47 -20.08
N LYS A 519 -8.11 -22.39 -19.62
CA LYS A 519 -7.15 -21.63 -20.42
C LYS A 519 -5.74 -21.87 -19.96
N LEU A 520 -4.88 -22.35 -20.86
CA LEU A 520 -3.45 -22.40 -20.65
C LEU A 520 -2.80 -21.11 -21.19
N VAL A 521 -2.03 -20.45 -20.35
CA VAL A 521 -1.07 -19.43 -20.76
C VAL A 521 0.32 -19.87 -20.31
N GLN A 522 1.31 -19.65 -21.16
CA GLN A 522 2.69 -19.93 -20.82
C GLN A 522 3.42 -18.60 -20.63
N PHE A 523 3.97 -18.42 -19.44
CA PHE A 523 4.71 -17.22 -19.11
C PHE A 523 6.09 -17.26 -19.74
N HIS A 524 6.48 -16.11 -20.26
CA HIS A 524 7.80 -15.84 -20.78
C HIS A 524 8.25 -14.45 -20.33
N PRO A 525 9.55 -14.15 -20.34
CA PRO A 525 10.07 -12.90 -19.77
C PRO A 525 9.47 -11.62 -20.37
N SER A 526 8.97 -11.69 -21.60
CA SER A 526 8.30 -10.57 -22.28
C SER A 526 6.78 -10.56 -22.13
N TYR A 527 6.22 -11.34 -21.20
CA TYR A 527 4.77 -11.42 -20.95
C TYR A 527 4.42 -10.37 -19.87
N ALA A 528 3.68 -9.33 -20.23
CA ALA A 528 3.40 -8.18 -19.36
C ALA A 528 1.93 -8.11 -18.90
N TYR A 529 1.61 -7.16 -18.02
CA TYR A 529 0.24 -6.92 -17.56
C TYR A 529 -0.72 -6.70 -18.73
N GLU A 530 -0.26 -5.98 -19.75
CA GLU A 530 -0.99 -5.65 -20.97
C GLU A 530 -1.32 -6.88 -21.84
N ASP A 531 -0.53 -7.95 -21.72
CA ASP A 531 -0.78 -9.23 -22.37
C ASP A 531 -1.70 -10.12 -21.53
N PHE A 532 -1.63 -10.02 -20.20
CA PHE A 532 -2.29 -10.92 -19.25
C PHE A 532 -3.68 -10.46 -18.81
N PHE A 533 -3.85 -9.19 -18.48
CA PHE A 533 -5.08 -8.63 -17.93
C PHE A 533 -5.79 -7.71 -18.93
N GLU A 534 -5.20 -6.58 -19.32
CA GLU A 534 -5.73 -5.71 -20.38
C GLU A 534 -4.69 -4.72 -20.87
N GLY A 535 -4.71 -4.39 -22.17
CA GLY A 535 -3.76 -3.44 -22.72
C GLY A 535 -4.18 -2.87 -24.07
N TYR A 536 -3.63 -1.71 -24.42
CA TYR A 536 -3.90 -1.06 -25.69
C TYR A 536 -3.17 -1.79 -26.83
N ARG A 537 -3.92 -2.26 -27.83
CA ARG A 537 -3.38 -2.88 -29.04
C ARG A 537 -3.72 -2.04 -30.27
N PRO A 538 -2.80 -1.98 -31.26
CA PRO A 538 -3.07 -1.31 -32.51
C PRO A 538 -4.17 -2.07 -33.28
N ASP A 539 -5.20 -1.34 -33.68
CA ASP A 539 -6.34 -1.82 -34.46
C ASP A 539 -6.31 -1.14 -35.85
N LYS A 540 -6.69 -1.89 -36.89
CA LYS A 540 -6.68 -1.37 -38.26
C LYS A 540 -8.03 -0.75 -38.58
N THR A 541 -8.05 0.54 -38.91
CA THR A 541 -9.23 1.18 -39.50
C THR A 541 -9.15 1.15 -41.02
N ASP A 542 -10.31 1.11 -41.69
CA ASP A 542 -10.47 0.96 -43.14
C ASP A 542 -9.80 2.09 -43.97
N GLU A 543 -9.30 3.15 -43.32
CA GLU A 543 -8.66 4.32 -43.94
C GLU A 543 -7.15 4.46 -43.65
N GLY A 544 -6.49 3.42 -43.14
CA GLY A 544 -5.02 3.38 -43.02
C GLY A 544 -4.42 4.16 -41.85
N GLN A 545 -5.25 4.72 -40.95
CA GLN A 545 -4.80 5.22 -39.64
C GLN A 545 -4.79 4.11 -38.59
N VAL A 546 -3.71 4.02 -37.82
CA VAL A 546 -3.58 3.07 -36.71
C VAL A 546 -4.23 3.69 -35.47
N SER A 547 -5.33 3.11 -35.01
CA SER A 547 -5.99 3.47 -33.75
C SER A 547 -5.61 2.50 -32.65
N PHE A 548 -5.57 2.94 -31.40
CA PHE A 548 -5.33 2.05 -30.25
C PHE A 548 -6.66 1.69 -29.59
N LYS A 549 -6.89 0.40 -29.38
CA LYS A 549 -8.07 -0.12 -28.70
C LYS A 549 -7.65 -0.89 -27.47
N LEU A 550 -8.38 -0.69 -26.37
CA LEU A 550 -8.19 -1.49 -25.18
C LEU A 550 -8.67 -2.92 -25.45
N VAL A 551 -7.79 -3.90 -25.31
CA VAL A 551 -8.08 -5.31 -25.54
C VAL A 551 -7.89 -6.08 -24.24
N ALA A 552 -8.92 -6.84 -23.86
CA ALA A 552 -8.85 -7.71 -22.70
C ALA A 552 -7.84 -8.86 -22.91
N GLY A 553 -6.99 -9.08 -21.93
CA GLY A 553 -6.07 -10.21 -21.83
C GLY A 553 -6.80 -11.51 -21.45
N PRO A 554 -6.09 -12.66 -21.43
CA PRO A 554 -6.67 -13.96 -21.16
C PRO A 554 -7.28 -14.07 -19.76
N LEU A 555 -6.70 -13.47 -18.71
CA LEU A 555 -7.30 -13.52 -17.37
C LEU A 555 -8.62 -12.74 -17.35
N ARG A 556 -8.63 -11.52 -17.88
CA ARG A 556 -9.85 -10.69 -17.94
C ARG A 556 -10.92 -11.34 -18.80
N ARG A 557 -10.58 -11.87 -19.98
CA ARG A 557 -11.54 -12.58 -20.84
C ARG A 557 -12.12 -13.81 -20.15
N LEU A 558 -11.29 -14.60 -19.47
CA LEU A 558 -11.76 -15.79 -18.75
C LEU A 558 -12.67 -15.40 -17.58
N ALA A 559 -12.34 -14.33 -16.86
CA ALA A 559 -13.17 -13.79 -15.78
C ALA A 559 -14.50 -13.21 -16.29
N GLU A 560 -14.49 -12.49 -17.40
CA GLU A 560 -15.70 -11.98 -18.05
C GLU A 560 -16.59 -13.14 -18.54
N GLU A 561 -16.01 -14.19 -19.13
CA GLU A 561 -16.74 -15.38 -19.57
C GLU A 561 -17.34 -16.15 -18.38
N ALA A 562 -16.58 -16.29 -17.29
CA ALA A 562 -17.04 -16.90 -16.06
C ALA A 562 -18.17 -16.10 -15.38
N ALA A 563 -18.14 -14.77 -15.52
CA ALA A 563 -19.17 -13.88 -14.98
C ALA A 563 -20.44 -13.80 -15.85
N LYS A 564 -20.48 -14.44 -17.03
CA LYS A 564 -21.67 -14.43 -17.88
C LYS A 564 -22.84 -15.17 -17.24
N PRO A 565 -24.08 -14.68 -17.47
CA PRO A 565 -25.28 -15.37 -17.03
C PRO A 565 -25.33 -16.83 -17.55
N GLY A 566 -25.49 -17.80 -16.65
CA GLY A 566 -25.49 -19.25 -16.94
C GLY A 566 -24.15 -19.97 -16.76
N ASN A 567 -23.09 -19.25 -16.36
CA ASN A 567 -21.75 -19.80 -16.08
C ASN A 567 -21.34 -19.69 -14.61
N GLU A 568 -22.21 -19.16 -13.75
CA GLU A 568 -21.90 -18.75 -12.37
C GLU A 568 -21.47 -19.90 -11.46
N ASN A 569 -21.90 -21.13 -11.77
CA ASN A 569 -21.59 -22.36 -11.04
C ASN A 569 -20.56 -23.25 -11.76
N LYS A 570 -20.01 -22.80 -12.88
CA LYS A 570 -19.05 -23.58 -13.66
C LYS A 570 -17.65 -23.10 -13.30
N PRO A 571 -16.73 -24.00 -12.89
CA PRO A 571 -15.39 -23.56 -12.59
C PRO A 571 -14.59 -23.33 -13.86
N TYR A 572 -13.89 -22.20 -13.88
CA TYR A 572 -12.98 -21.80 -14.93
C TYR A 572 -11.56 -21.85 -14.37
N PHE A 573 -10.63 -22.40 -15.16
CA PHE A 573 -9.25 -22.62 -14.73
C PHE A 573 -8.30 -21.88 -15.66
N LEU A 574 -7.48 -21.02 -15.07
CA LEU A 574 -6.33 -20.44 -15.76
C LEU A 574 -5.08 -21.17 -15.33
N ILE A 575 -4.50 -21.97 -16.23
CA ILE A 575 -3.24 -22.65 -16.00
C ILE A 575 -2.12 -21.75 -16.48
N ILE A 576 -1.23 -21.38 -15.57
CA ILE A 576 -0.04 -20.58 -15.88
C ILE A 576 1.17 -21.51 -15.86
N ASP A 577 1.66 -21.87 -17.05
CA ASP A 577 2.87 -22.67 -17.17
C ASP A 577 4.11 -21.77 -17.15
N GLU A 578 5.23 -22.29 -16.63
CA GLU A 578 6.49 -21.55 -16.48
C GLU A 578 6.31 -20.20 -15.73
N MET A 579 5.42 -20.17 -14.72
CA MET A 579 5.06 -18.96 -13.96
C MET A 579 6.27 -18.19 -13.41
N ASN A 580 7.33 -18.91 -13.04
CA ASN A 580 8.59 -18.34 -12.54
C ASN A 580 9.45 -17.66 -13.62
N ARG A 581 8.99 -17.57 -14.87
CA ARG A 581 9.72 -16.97 -16.00
C ARG A 581 9.19 -15.61 -16.46
N ALA A 582 8.06 -15.14 -15.92
CA ALA A 582 7.61 -13.76 -16.08
C ALA A 582 7.94 -12.94 -14.81
N ASN A 583 7.88 -11.62 -14.94
CA ASN A 583 8.45 -10.67 -13.97
C ASN A 583 7.47 -10.27 -12.87
#